data_AF-A0A532V9J6-F1
#
_entry.id   AF-A0A532V9J6-F1
#
_cell.length_a   1.000
_cell.length_b   1.000
_cell.length_c   1.000
_cell.angle_alpha   90.00
_cell.angle_beta   90.00
_cell.angle_gamma   90.00
#
_symmetry.space_group_name_H-M   'P 1'
#
loop_
_entity.id
_entity.type
_entity.pdbx_description
1 polymer ?
#
loop_
_entity_poly.entity_id
_entity_poly.type
_entity_poly.pdbx_seq_one_letter_code
_entity_poly.pdbx_strand_id
1 'polypeptide(L)'
;MSTPKKILLTGLAVILLLGATPLAAQIAGRWEGTGTGEAYPPCHPPIHPWQIWMGEIPLTQDVFTGEWCDADCNHGTFKGEIAPFSTPEEAYCEGYWTWDDPSSPSIIVGHFKMTFYILEGICEGTWTSIWPSPSGPGTMKGWKID
;
A
#
# COMPACT_ATOMS: atom_id res chain seq x y z
N MET A 1 49.99 4.57 1.16
CA MET A 1 49.42 3.28 0.69
C MET A 1 48.11 3.03 1.44
N SER A 2 46.98 3.48 0.88
CA SER A 2 45.63 3.27 1.42
C SER A 2 45.21 1.82 1.17
N THR A 3 44.86 1.12 2.24
CA THR A 3 44.69 -0.34 2.26
C THR A 3 43.36 -0.75 1.60
N PRO A 4 43.37 -1.61 0.56
CA PRO A 4 42.14 -2.10 -0.10
C PRO A 4 41.26 -2.96 0.82
N LYS A 5 41.80 -3.49 1.92
CA LYS A 5 41.05 -4.30 2.90
C LYS A 5 39.94 -3.54 3.63
N LYS A 6 40.10 -2.24 3.90
CA LYS A 6 39.09 -1.47 4.67
C LYS A 6 37.82 -1.18 3.87
N ILE A 7 37.96 -1.00 2.55
CA ILE A 7 36.85 -0.73 1.64
C ILE A 7 36.02 -2.01 1.41
N LEU A 8 36.69 -3.17 1.30
CA LEU A 8 35.99 -4.45 1.16
C LEU A 8 35.13 -4.80 2.39
N LEU A 9 35.63 -4.50 3.59
CA LEU A 9 34.93 -4.78 4.86
C LEU A 9 33.71 -3.88 5.08
N THR A 10 33.75 -2.62 4.61
CA THR A 10 32.61 -1.71 4.71
C THR A 10 31.50 -2.07 3.71
N GLY A 11 31.85 -2.48 2.48
CA GLY A 11 30.88 -2.97 1.50
C GLY A 11 30.16 -4.25 1.93
N LEU A 12 30.88 -5.20 2.55
CA LEU A 12 30.29 -6.46 3.02
C LEU A 12 29.31 -6.26 4.18
N ALA A 13 29.60 -5.31 5.08
CA ALA A 13 28.74 -5.01 6.23
C ALA A 13 27.39 -4.40 5.82
N VAL A 14 27.36 -3.57 4.76
CA VAL A 14 26.12 -2.98 4.22
C VAL A 14 25.22 -4.05 3.61
N ILE A 15 25.80 -5.00 2.87
CA ILE A 15 25.07 -6.14 2.26
C ILE A 15 24.54 -7.09 3.34
N LEU A 16 25.34 -7.37 4.39
CA LEU A 16 24.93 -8.20 5.52
C LEU A 16 23.82 -7.55 6.37
N LEU A 17 23.83 -6.23 6.52
CA LEU A 17 22.77 -5.50 7.21
C LEU A 17 21.46 -5.51 6.42
N LEU A 18 21.51 -5.27 5.10
CA LEU A 18 20.33 -5.34 4.22
C LEU A 18 19.70 -6.74 4.19
N GLY A 19 20.52 -7.79 4.23
CA GLY A 19 20.04 -9.18 4.30
C GLY A 19 19.52 -9.62 5.68
N ALA A 20 19.76 -8.84 6.74
CA ALA A 20 19.38 -9.17 8.12
C ALA A 20 18.17 -8.37 8.64
N THR A 21 17.79 -7.28 7.97
CA THR A 21 16.56 -6.55 8.31
C THR A 21 15.34 -7.36 7.88
N PRO A 22 14.43 -7.72 8.81
CA PRO A 22 13.13 -8.29 8.44
C PRO A 22 12.47 -7.40 7.40
N LEU A 23 11.86 -7.98 6.36
CA LEU A 23 11.22 -7.23 5.28
C LEU A 23 10.23 -6.19 5.81
N ALA A 24 9.46 -6.54 6.86
CA ALA A 24 8.61 -5.64 7.61
C ALA A 24 9.33 -4.33 7.97
N ALA A 25 10.59 -4.40 8.42
CA ALA A 25 11.37 -3.23 8.80
C ALA A 25 11.82 -2.37 7.61
N GLN A 26 11.87 -2.93 6.40
CA GLN A 26 12.29 -2.20 5.20
C GLN A 26 11.14 -1.38 4.62
N ILE A 27 9.93 -1.93 4.63
CA ILE A 27 8.71 -1.27 4.13
C ILE A 27 7.92 -0.52 5.21
N ALA A 28 8.25 -0.74 6.49
CA ALA A 28 7.59 -0.07 7.60
C ALA A 28 7.66 1.45 7.49
N GLY A 29 6.60 2.10 7.94
CA GLY A 29 6.43 3.54 7.90
C GLY A 29 5.09 3.93 7.28
N ARG A 30 4.93 5.25 7.11
CA ARG A 30 3.72 5.82 6.52
C ARG A 30 3.88 6.00 5.01
N TRP A 31 2.77 5.81 4.33
CA TRP A 31 2.63 5.87 2.90
C TRP A 31 1.42 6.76 2.59
N GLU A 32 1.51 7.56 1.54
CA GLU A 32 0.35 8.31 1.02
C GLU A 32 0.30 8.17 -0.49
N GLY A 33 -0.86 8.47 -1.07
CA GLY A 33 -0.98 8.40 -2.50
C GLY A 33 -2.32 8.79 -3.07
N THR A 34 -2.46 8.42 -4.34
CA THR A 34 -3.62 8.73 -5.17
C THR A 34 -3.99 7.53 -6.02
N GLY A 35 -5.22 7.50 -6.49
CA GLY A 35 -5.75 6.42 -7.30
C GLY A 35 -6.75 6.93 -8.32
N THR A 36 -7.16 6.02 -9.19
CA THR A 36 -8.19 6.28 -10.20
C THR A 36 -9.19 5.14 -10.23
N GLY A 37 -10.35 5.41 -10.82
CA GLY A 37 -11.46 4.47 -10.87
C GLY A 37 -12.63 4.94 -10.01
N GLU A 38 -13.76 4.28 -10.19
CA GLU A 38 -15.03 4.63 -9.59
C GLU A 38 -15.72 3.37 -9.11
N ALA A 39 -16.50 3.45 -8.04
CA ALA A 39 -17.46 2.42 -7.68
C ALA A 39 -18.86 3.01 -7.72
N TYR A 40 -19.86 2.17 -8.05
CA TYR A 40 -21.23 2.62 -8.29
C TYR A 40 -22.21 1.99 -7.30
N PRO A 41 -22.22 2.42 -6.02
CA PRO A 41 -23.16 1.89 -5.04
C PRO A 41 -24.61 2.12 -5.49
N PRO A 42 -25.53 1.17 -5.24
CA PRO A 42 -26.94 1.37 -5.51
C PRO A 42 -27.48 2.59 -4.75
N CYS A 43 -28.27 3.41 -5.43
CA CYS A 43 -28.92 4.59 -4.84
C CYS A 43 -27.95 5.65 -4.26
N HIS A 44 -26.68 5.61 -4.62
CA HIS A 44 -25.68 6.61 -4.28
C HIS A 44 -25.00 7.11 -5.57
N PRO A 45 -24.54 8.38 -5.65
CA PRO A 45 -23.62 8.80 -6.68
C PRO A 45 -22.36 7.90 -6.73
N PRO A 46 -21.62 7.88 -7.85
CA PRO A 46 -20.34 7.21 -7.90
C PRO A 46 -19.42 7.71 -6.78
N ILE A 47 -18.65 6.79 -6.19
CA ILE A 47 -17.60 7.13 -5.23
C ILE A 47 -16.23 6.93 -5.89
N HIS A 48 -15.23 7.68 -5.46
CA HIS A 48 -13.88 7.66 -6.03
C HIS A 48 -12.87 7.09 -5.02
N PRO A 49 -12.93 5.79 -4.73
CA PRO A 49 -12.08 5.21 -3.71
C PRO A 49 -10.62 5.36 -4.10
N TRP A 50 -9.78 5.55 -3.09
CA TRP A 50 -8.35 5.79 -3.25
C TRP A 50 -7.99 7.09 -4.00
N GLN A 51 -8.93 8.02 -4.29
CA GLN A 51 -8.58 9.30 -4.90
C GLN A 51 -7.46 10.00 -4.12
N ILE A 52 -7.60 10.02 -2.79
CA ILE A 52 -6.54 10.30 -1.83
C ILE A 52 -6.54 9.17 -0.80
N TRP A 53 -5.36 8.72 -0.39
CA TRP A 53 -5.26 7.72 0.66
C TRP A 53 -3.98 7.90 1.48
N MET A 54 -4.04 7.43 2.71
CA MET A 54 -2.91 7.31 3.62
C MET A 54 -2.93 5.94 4.28
N GLY A 55 -1.76 5.32 4.39
CA GLY A 55 -1.61 4.05 5.08
C GLY A 55 -0.31 3.95 5.86
N GLU A 56 -0.22 2.87 6.63
CA GLU A 56 0.89 2.56 7.50
C GLU A 56 1.18 1.06 7.43
N ILE A 57 2.47 0.73 7.42
CA ILE A 57 2.96 -0.61 7.72
C ILE A 57 3.73 -0.51 9.05
N PRO A 58 3.20 -1.05 10.16
CA PRO A 58 3.89 -1.01 11.43
C PRO A 58 5.18 -1.85 11.40
N LEU A 59 6.22 -1.42 12.13
CA LEU A 59 7.51 -2.13 12.20
C LEU A 59 7.40 -3.59 12.68
N THR A 60 6.34 -3.90 13.43
CA THR A 60 6.15 -5.18 14.11
C THR A 60 5.13 -6.09 13.42
N GLN A 61 4.51 -5.65 12.32
CA GLN A 61 3.42 -6.36 11.67
C GLN A 61 3.55 -6.33 10.15
N ASP A 62 3.29 -7.47 9.53
CA ASP A 62 3.22 -7.61 8.07
C ASP A 62 1.82 -7.26 7.55
N VAL A 63 1.29 -6.12 7.99
CA VAL A 63 -0.05 -5.65 7.63
C VAL A 63 0.02 -4.20 7.19
N PHE A 64 -0.56 -3.91 6.02
CA PHE A 64 -0.78 -2.57 5.51
C PHE A 64 -2.21 -2.13 5.83
N THR A 65 -2.35 -1.06 6.60
CA THR A 65 -3.67 -0.51 6.97
C THR A 65 -3.73 0.99 6.70
N GLY A 66 -4.93 1.51 6.50
CA GLY A 66 -5.09 2.94 6.32
C GLY A 66 -6.50 3.37 5.97
N GLU A 67 -6.59 4.59 5.47
CA GLU A 67 -7.83 5.28 5.15
C GLU A 67 -7.74 5.89 3.75
N TRP A 68 -8.89 5.98 3.08
CA TRP A 68 -9.04 6.69 1.82
C TRP A 68 -10.16 7.70 1.93
N CYS A 69 -10.08 8.76 1.13
CA CYS A 69 -11.16 9.71 0.96
C CYS A 69 -11.22 10.23 -0.48
N ASP A 70 -12.38 10.76 -0.84
CA ASP A 70 -12.60 11.51 -2.08
C ASP A 70 -13.07 12.93 -1.84
N ALA A 71 -13.15 13.70 -2.93
CA ALA A 71 -13.55 15.11 -2.91
C ALA A 71 -15.01 15.33 -2.48
N ASP A 72 -15.84 14.29 -2.56
CA ASP A 72 -17.25 14.30 -2.16
C ASP A 72 -17.43 13.86 -0.69
N CYS A 73 -16.32 13.80 0.07
CA CYS A 73 -16.25 13.39 1.48
C CYS A 73 -16.63 11.92 1.73
N ASN A 74 -16.70 11.08 0.69
CA ASN A 74 -16.75 9.65 0.89
C ASN A 74 -15.40 9.19 1.42
N HIS A 75 -15.43 8.20 2.31
CA HIS A 75 -14.23 7.67 2.93
C HIS A 75 -14.43 6.22 3.35
N GLY A 76 -13.35 5.59 3.73
CA GLY A 76 -13.36 4.29 4.37
C GLY A 76 -11.96 3.85 4.71
N THR A 77 -11.83 2.59 5.08
CA THR A 77 -10.57 2.01 5.54
C THR A 77 -10.08 0.94 4.59
N PHE A 78 -8.83 0.54 4.70
CA PHE A 78 -8.31 -0.64 4.03
C PHE A 78 -7.38 -1.43 4.93
N LYS A 79 -7.29 -2.73 4.66
CA LYS A 79 -6.37 -3.66 5.33
C LYS A 79 -5.92 -4.73 4.35
N GLY A 80 -4.61 -4.91 4.24
CA GLY A 80 -3.99 -5.98 3.47
C GLY A 80 -2.83 -6.63 4.20
N GLU A 81 -2.56 -7.88 3.86
CA GLU A 81 -1.46 -8.67 4.42
C GLU A 81 -0.30 -8.67 3.43
N ILE A 82 0.93 -8.53 3.95
CA ILE A 82 2.14 -8.60 3.13
C ILE A 82 2.47 -10.07 2.87
N ALA A 83 2.64 -10.42 1.59
CA ALA A 83 2.93 -11.77 1.17
C ALA A 83 4.31 -12.21 1.68
N PRO A 84 4.44 -13.46 2.18
CA PRO A 84 5.70 -13.96 2.75
C PRO A 84 6.80 -14.20 1.70
N PHE A 85 6.46 -14.19 0.41
CA PHE A 85 7.39 -14.45 -0.71
C PHE A 85 7.95 -13.18 -1.36
N SER A 86 7.83 -12.06 -0.68
CA SER A 86 8.37 -10.79 -1.12
C SER A 86 9.90 -10.82 -1.21
N THR A 87 10.46 -10.14 -2.21
CA THR A 87 11.90 -10.08 -2.46
C THR A 87 12.51 -8.89 -1.70
N PRO A 88 13.85 -8.77 -1.62
CA PRO A 88 14.49 -7.57 -1.08
C PRO A 88 14.20 -6.28 -1.87
N GLU A 89 13.63 -6.39 -3.07
CA GLU A 89 13.33 -5.27 -3.97
C GLU A 89 11.84 -4.92 -3.96
N GLU A 90 10.97 -5.93 -3.81
CA GLU A 90 9.53 -5.79 -3.92
C GLU A 90 8.79 -6.51 -2.80
N ALA A 91 7.84 -5.83 -2.18
CA ALA A 91 6.87 -6.45 -1.27
C ALA A 91 5.45 -6.42 -1.85
N TYR A 92 4.77 -7.56 -1.83
CA TYR A 92 3.40 -7.67 -2.34
C TYR A 92 2.41 -7.65 -1.19
N CYS A 93 1.30 -6.93 -1.37
CA CYS A 93 0.20 -6.85 -0.42
C CYS A 93 -1.12 -7.13 -1.12
N GLU A 94 -1.96 -7.97 -0.50
CA GLU A 94 -3.34 -8.17 -0.94
C GLU A 94 -4.30 -7.97 0.24
N GLY A 95 -5.45 -7.37 -0.03
CA GLY A 95 -6.36 -6.98 1.03
C GLY A 95 -7.76 -6.64 0.57
N TYR A 96 -8.48 -5.98 1.47
CA TYR A 96 -9.81 -5.43 1.23
C TYR A 96 -9.90 -3.98 1.66
N TRP A 97 -10.87 -3.28 1.10
CA TRP A 97 -11.19 -1.91 1.47
C TRP A 97 -12.69 -1.78 1.77
N THR A 98 -13.01 -0.82 2.63
CA THR A 98 -14.36 -0.54 3.11
C THR A 98 -14.84 0.82 2.65
N TRP A 99 -16.14 1.04 2.75
CA TRP A 99 -16.76 2.35 2.62
C TRP A 99 -17.63 2.62 3.84
N ASP A 100 -17.45 3.80 4.41
CA ASP A 100 -18.16 4.29 5.59
C ASP A 100 -19.32 5.19 5.12
N ASP A 101 -20.43 4.56 4.74
CA ASP A 101 -21.67 5.25 4.42
C ASP A 101 -22.27 5.86 5.70
N PRO A 102 -22.55 7.17 5.79
CA PRO A 102 -23.15 7.78 6.98
C PRO A 102 -24.49 7.17 7.39
N SER A 103 -25.20 6.53 6.46
CA SER A 103 -26.52 5.94 6.67
C SER A 103 -26.48 4.46 7.08
N SER A 104 -25.31 3.82 7.03
CA SER A 104 -25.14 2.37 7.23
C SER A 104 -23.85 2.04 8.00
N PRO A 105 -23.71 0.84 8.57
CA PRO A 105 -22.41 0.39 9.05
C PRO A 105 -21.38 0.32 7.91
N SER A 106 -20.10 0.46 8.24
CA SER A 106 -19.00 0.24 7.30
C SER A 106 -19.12 -1.13 6.63
N ILE A 107 -18.97 -1.16 5.31
CA ILE A 107 -19.08 -2.39 4.52
C ILE A 107 -17.82 -2.63 3.72
N ILE A 108 -17.44 -3.91 3.58
CA ILE A 108 -16.36 -4.31 2.67
C ILE A 108 -16.86 -4.16 1.23
N VAL A 109 -16.24 -3.26 0.48
CA VAL A 109 -16.67 -2.90 -0.88
C VAL A 109 -15.83 -3.61 -1.93
N GLY A 110 -14.61 -4.04 -1.61
CA GLY A 110 -13.86 -4.84 -2.56
C GLY A 110 -12.45 -5.17 -2.12
N HIS A 111 -11.66 -5.62 -3.09
CA HIS A 111 -10.31 -6.13 -2.89
C HIS A 111 -9.28 -5.20 -3.52
N PHE A 112 -8.06 -5.26 -3.01
CA PHE A 112 -6.94 -4.56 -3.62
C PHE A 112 -5.68 -5.42 -3.62
N LYS A 113 -4.77 -5.09 -4.54
CA LYS A 113 -3.42 -5.61 -4.65
C LYS A 113 -2.46 -4.45 -4.79
N MET A 114 -1.34 -4.49 -4.09
CA MET A 114 -0.32 -3.44 -4.08
C MET A 114 1.07 -4.07 -4.11
N THR A 115 1.97 -3.52 -4.91
CA THR A 115 3.40 -3.80 -4.89
C THR A 115 4.13 -2.58 -4.34
N PHE A 116 4.96 -2.79 -3.33
CA PHE A 116 5.86 -1.80 -2.75
C PHE A 116 7.26 -2.01 -3.31
N TYR A 117 7.78 -1.01 -3.99
CA TYR A 117 9.14 -0.97 -4.53
C TYR A 117 10.05 -0.34 -3.47
N ILE A 118 10.80 -1.19 -2.75
CA ILE A 118 11.41 -0.87 -1.46
C ILE A 118 12.49 0.19 -1.59
N LEU A 119 13.32 0.09 -2.63
CA LEU A 119 14.45 0.99 -2.85
C LEU A 119 14.00 2.36 -3.36
N GLU A 120 12.93 2.38 -4.14
CA GLU A 120 12.34 3.56 -4.75
C GLU A 120 11.44 4.32 -3.76
N GLY A 121 10.95 3.64 -2.72
CA GLY A 121 10.01 4.22 -1.77
C GLY A 121 8.67 4.57 -2.42
N ILE A 122 8.27 3.81 -3.44
CA ILE A 122 7.00 3.97 -4.15
C ILE A 122 6.18 2.69 -4.07
N CYS A 123 4.87 2.80 -4.27
CA CYS A 123 4.00 1.64 -4.41
C CYS A 123 3.00 1.86 -5.54
N GLU A 124 2.58 0.76 -6.18
CA GLU A 124 1.60 0.74 -7.25
C GLU A 124 0.67 -0.47 -7.11
N GLY A 125 -0.59 -0.31 -7.50
CA GLY A 125 -1.57 -1.35 -7.28
C GLY A 125 -2.87 -1.18 -8.05
N THR A 126 -3.76 -2.16 -7.88
CA THR A 126 -5.10 -2.17 -8.47
C THR A 126 -6.14 -2.57 -7.43
N TRP A 127 -7.36 -2.10 -7.59
CA TRP A 127 -8.48 -2.45 -6.73
C TRP A 127 -9.74 -2.77 -7.54
N THR A 128 -10.61 -3.55 -6.94
CA THR A 128 -11.92 -3.93 -7.46
C THR A 128 -13.01 -3.55 -6.47
N SER A 129 -14.25 -3.48 -6.95
CA SER A 129 -15.45 -3.27 -6.14
C SER A 129 -16.49 -4.35 -6.45
N ILE A 130 -17.31 -4.69 -5.46
CA ILE A 130 -18.55 -5.46 -5.62
C ILE A 130 -19.59 -4.71 -6.47
N TRP A 131 -19.42 -3.40 -6.63
CA TRP A 131 -20.17 -2.56 -7.55
C TRP A 131 -19.29 -2.20 -8.74
N PRO A 132 -19.22 -3.10 -9.74
CA PRO A 132 -18.24 -3.00 -10.81
C PRO A 132 -18.39 -1.69 -11.58
N SER A 133 -17.26 -1.04 -11.84
CA SER A 133 -17.18 0.07 -12.78
C SER A 133 -17.22 -0.42 -14.22
N PRO A 134 -17.88 0.30 -15.14
CA PRO A 134 -17.72 0.07 -16.58
C PRO A 134 -16.27 0.24 -17.06
N SER A 135 -15.41 0.95 -16.31
CA SER A 135 -13.99 1.17 -16.66
C SER A 135 -13.04 0.04 -16.24
N GLY A 136 -13.53 -1.03 -15.62
CA GLY A 136 -12.70 -2.09 -15.06
C GLY A 136 -12.12 -1.75 -13.68
N PRO A 137 -11.09 -2.50 -13.21
CA PRO A 137 -10.43 -2.24 -11.94
C PRO A 137 -9.84 -0.83 -11.86
N GLY A 138 -9.90 -0.21 -10.69
CA GLY A 138 -9.20 1.04 -10.45
C GLY A 138 -7.72 0.80 -10.14
N THR A 139 -6.95 1.88 -10.14
CA THR A 139 -5.50 1.87 -9.87
C THR A 139 -5.17 2.69 -8.64
N MET A 140 -4.05 2.37 -7.99
CA MET A 140 -3.48 3.14 -6.89
C MET A 140 -1.98 3.30 -7.13
N LYS A 141 -1.44 4.43 -6.68
CA LYS A 141 -0.02 4.65 -6.55
C LYS A 141 0.26 5.50 -5.32
N GLY A 142 1.43 5.34 -4.73
CA GLY A 142 1.83 6.12 -3.57
C GLY A 142 3.32 6.17 -3.38
N TRP A 143 3.73 6.89 -2.34
CA TRP A 143 5.11 7.06 -1.93
C TRP A 143 5.20 7.04 -0.41
N LYS A 144 6.37 6.63 0.06
CA LYS A 144 6.72 6.68 1.47
C LYS A 144 6.96 8.12 1.88
N ILE A 145 6.47 8.50 3.06
CA ILE A 145 6.60 9.86 3.60
C ILE A 145 7.48 9.96 4.86
N ASP A 146 7.92 8.81 5.38
CA ASP A 146 8.69 8.68 6.62
C ASP A 146 9.96 7.84 6.44
#